data_AF-A0A5Q4H971-F1
#
_entry.id   AF-A0A5Q4H971-F1
#
_cell.length_a   1.000
_cell.length_b   1.000
_cell.length_c   1.000
_cell.angle_alpha   90.00
_cell.angle_beta   90.00
_cell.angle_gamma   90.00
#
_symmetry.space_group_name_H-M   'P 1'
#
loop_
_entity.id
_entity.type
_entity.pdbx_description
1 polymer ?
#
loop_
_entity_poly.entity_id
_entity_poly.type
_entity_poly.pdbx_seq_one_letter_code
_entity_poly.pdbx_strand_id
1 'polypeptide(L)'
;MTPGESWASNISWIVPVPPIEKTGTERSGTSDLAIILDHPKAQNMPGIDFDRLRREISMEQVLDLLGFEPTQRTGAQWYGACPLHGTSSGRARHFSVHIAKRRYCCHKCGSQGNQLELWAAFTQTLMHPAMIELCHALGREVPWIRRW
;
A
#
# COMPACT_ATOMS: atom_id res chain seq x y z
N MET A 1 -1.68 -40.64 3.00
CA MET A 1 -1.37 -39.78 4.15
C MET A 1 -0.17 -38.91 3.78
N THR A 2 -0.43 -37.69 3.30
CA THR A 2 0.48 -36.52 3.48
C THR A 2 0.38 -36.07 4.95
N PRO A 3 1.27 -35.23 5.54
CA PRO A 3 1.98 -34.05 4.99
C PRO A 3 3.50 -34.05 5.35
N GLY A 4 4.37 -33.08 5.06
CA GLY A 4 4.28 -31.68 4.66
C GLY A 4 5.71 -31.21 4.32
N GLU A 5 5.86 -30.34 3.32
CA GLU A 5 6.20 -28.91 3.49
C GLU A 5 7.64 -28.62 3.93
N SER A 6 8.44 -28.04 3.03
CA SER A 6 9.29 -26.88 3.34
C SER A 6 9.86 -26.29 2.05
N TRP A 7 9.14 -25.32 1.48
CA TRP A 7 9.67 -24.39 0.50
C TRP A 7 9.74 -23.04 1.21
N ALA A 8 10.76 -22.87 2.04
CA ALA A 8 11.08 -21.58 2.61
C ALA A 8 11.67 -20.69 1.50
N SER A 9 10.79 -19.96 0.82
CA SER A 9 11.16 -18.87 -0.08
C SER A 9 11.75 -17.73 0.73
N ASN A 10 13.07 -17.61 0.60
CA ASN A 10 13.89 -16.49 1.02
C ASN A 10 13.57 -15.26 0.16
N ILE A 11 12.85 -14.27 0.71
CA ILE A 11 12.68 -12.96 0.09
C ILE A 11 12.99 -11.88 1.13
N SER A 12 14.27 -11.56 1.22
CA SER A 12 14.86 -10.48 2.02
C SER A 12 14.69 -9.14 1.29
N TRP A 13 13.68 -8.36 1.65
CA TRP A 13 13.50 -6.99 1.17
C TRP A 13 13.36 -6.03 2.36
N ILE A 14 14.38 -6.02 3.22
CA ILE A 14 14.59 -4.93 4.17
C ILE A 14 15.53 -3.95 3.49
N VAL A 15 15.00 -2.80 3.08
CA VAL A 15 15.84 -1.63 2.78
C VAL A 15 16.12 -0.93 4.12
N PRO A 16 17.37 -0.81 4.59
CA PRO A 16 17.66 -0.15 5.86
C PRO A 16 17.43 1.36 5.78
N VAL A 17 16.62 1.89 6.69
CA VAL A 17 16.52 3.34 6.94
C VAL A 17 17.73 3.77 7.77
N PRO A 18 18.46 4.84 7.41
CA PRO A 18 19.55 5.33 8.25
C PRO A 18 19.02 5.93 9.56
N PRO A 19 19.74 5.76 10.68
CA PRO A 19 19.33 6.31 11.98
C PRO A 19 19.46 7.84 11.98
N ILE A 20 18.46 8.53 12.53
CA ILE A 20 18.56 9.97 12.78
C ILE A 20 19.42 10.18 14.04
N GLU A 21 20.59 10.79 13.89
CA GLU A 21 21.37 11.27 15.02
C GLU A 21 20.75 12.59 15.51
N LYS A 22 20.34 12.61 16.79
CA LYS A 22 19.92 13.84 17.47
C LYS A 22 21.10 14.37 18.27
N THR A 23 21.75 15.42 17.79
CA THR A 23 22.67 16.23 18.58
C THR A 23 22.09 17.64 18.68
N GLY A 24 21.74 18.05 19.91
CA GLY A 24 21.30 19.42 20.20
C GLY A 24 22.47 20.36 20.52
N THR A 25 22.11 21.65 20.73
CA THR A 25 22.91 22.71 21.42
C THR A 25 23.90 23.36 20.40
N GLU A 26 23.93 24.66 20.05
CA GLU A 26 23.80 25.94 20.77
C GLU A 26 23.58 27.17 19.84
N ARG A 27 22.76 28.14 20.31
CA ARG A 27 22.95 29.61 20.44
C ARG A 27 23.50 30.50 19.27
N SER A 28 22.73 31.58 19.04
CA SER A 28 23.07 32.94 18.55
C SER A 28 23.74 33.12 17.19
N GLY A 29 23.08 33.87 16.30
CA GLY A 29 23.73 34.47 15.14
C GLY A 29 22.72 34.96 14.12
N THR A 30 22.73 36.27 13.89
CA THR A 30 21.91 37.01 12.95
C THR A 30 22.14 36.63 11.48
N SER A 31 21.10 36.87 10.68
CA SER A 31 21.16 37.18 9.24
C SER A 31 21.24 36.01 8.25
N ASP A 32 20.19 35.99 7.40
CA ASP A 32 20.31 35.76 5.96
C ASP A 32 20.79 34.38 5.51
N LEU A 33 19.87 33.41 5.45
CA LEU A 33 19.82 32.41 4.38
C LEU A 33 18.38 31.90 4.27
N ALA A 34 17.66 32.39 3.27
CA ALA A 34 16.47 31.73 2.77
C ALA A 34 16.88 30.30 2.35
N ILE A 35 16.53 29.30 3.17
CA ILE A 35 16.50 27.91 2.70
C ILE A 35 15.37 27.90 1.67
N ILE A 36 15.75 28.08 0.41
CA ILE A 36 15.01 27.55 -0.72
C ILE A 36 14.93 26.06 -0.40
N LEU A 37 13.80 25.63 0.17
CA LEU A 37 13.41 24.23 0.08
C LEU A 37 13.36 23.98 -1.41
N ASP A 38 14.44 23.39 -1.91
CA ASP A 38 14.57 22.81 -3.24
C ASP A 38 13.45 21.76 -3.32
N HIS A 39 12.23 22.24 -3.57
CA HIS A 39 11.10 21.43 -3.95
C HIS A 39 11.61 20.71 -5.18
N PRO A 40 11.84 19.39 -5.15
CA PRO A 40 12.24 18.67 -6.33
C PRO A 40 11.17 19.00 -7.37
N LYS A 41 11.59 19.83 -8.35
CA LYS A 41 10.82 20.31 -9.48
C LYS A 41 9.91 19.16 -9.90
N ALA A 42 8.60 19.34 -9.78
CA ALA A 42 7.60 18.34 -10.13
C ALA A 42 8.01 17.75 -11.48
N GLN A 43 8.64 16.57 -11.41
CA GLN A 43 9.17 15.93 -12.60
C GLN A 43 7.95 15.65 -13.47
N ASN A 44 8.10 15.86 -14.77
CA ASN A 44 7.06 15.70 -15.78
C ASN A 44 6.66 14.20 -15.89
N MET A 45 6.10 13.66 -14.81
CA MET A 45 5.66 12.29 -14.71
C MET A 45 4.35 12.17 -15.47
N PRO A 46 4.23 11.21 -16.39
CA PRO A 46 2.97 10.96 -17.07
C PRO A 46 1.87 10.65 -16.04
N GLY A 47 0.70 11.23 -16.26
CA GLY A 47 -0.47 10.93 -15.44
C GLY A 47 -0.91 9.48 -15.65
N ILE A 48 -1.46 8.86 -14.61
CA ILE A 48 -2.03 7.50 -14.66
C ILE A 48 -3.56 7.62 -14.71
N ASP A 49 -4.20 6.83 -15.57
CA ASP A 49 -5.66 6.71 -15.62
C ASP A 49 -6.15 5.85 -14.45
N PHE A 50 -6.37 6.50 -13.31
CA PHE A 50 -6.86 5.83 -12.09
C PHE A 50 -8.26 5.25 -12.26
N ASP A 51 -9.11 5.83 -13.10
CA ASP A 51 -10.46 5.30 -13.32
C ASP A 51 -10.42 4.00 -14.10
N ARG A 52 -9.52 3.88 -15.07
CA ARG A 52 -9.25 2.61 -15.74
C ARG A 52 -8.72 1.57 -14.75
N LEU A 53 -7.74 1.92 -13.93
CA LEU A 53 -7.23 1.00 -12.89
C LEU A 53 -8.32 0.55 -11.92
N ARG A 54 -9.18 1.49 -11.46
CA ARG A 54 -10.30 1.17 -10.57
C ARG A 54 -11.30 0.21 -11.20
N ARG A 55 -11.46 0.21 -12.53
CA ARG A 55 -12.34 -0.71 -13.27
C ARG A 55 -11.70 -2.06 -13.53
N GLU A 56 -10.42 -2.09 -13.90
CA GLU A 56 -9.73 -3.28 -14.37
C GLU A 56 -9.12 -4.12 -13.24
N ILE A 57 -8.62 -3.48 -12.19
CA ILE A 57 -8.03 -4.17 -11.04
C ILE A 57 -9.15 -4.47 -10.04
N SER A 58 -9.39 -5.75 -9.80
CA SER A 58 -10.36 -6.23 -8.80
C SER A 58 -9.81 -6.09 -7.38
N MET A 59 -10.71 -6.09 -6.39
CA MET A 59 -10.29 -6.11 -4.98
C MET A 59 -9.60 -7.44 -4.65
N GLU A 60 -10.08 -8.54 -5.23
CA GLU A 60 -9.56 -9.89 -5.03
C GLU A 60 -8.09 -10.01 -5.47
N GLN A 61 -7.71 -9.43 -6.61
CA GLN A 61 -6.31 -9.40 -7.06
C GLN A 61 -5.40 -8.67 -6.06
N VAL A 62 -5.86 -7.55 -5.51
CA VAL A 62 -5.10 -6.83 -4.49
C VAL A 62 -4.98 -7.65 -3.22
N LEU A 63 -6.07 -8.29 -2.77
CA LEU A 63 -6.05 -9.16 -1.59
C LEU A 63 -5.13 -10.38 -1.76
N ASP A 64 -5.07 -10.95 -2.96
CA ASP A 64 -4.18 -12.07 -3.28
C ASP A 64 -2.71 -11.66 -3.15
N LEU A 65 -2.33 -10.51 -3.74
CA LEU A 65 -0.97 -9.95 -3.59
C LEU A 65 -0.60 -9.62 -2.15
N LEU A 66 -1.59 -9.25 -1.32
CA LEU A 66 -1.40 -8.97 0.11
C LEU A 66 -1.27 -10.25 0.96
N GLY A 67 -1.50 -11.43 0.39
CA GLY A 67 -1.61 -12.68 1.15
C GLY A 67 -2.77 -12.68 2.14
N PHE A 68 -3.85 -11.95 1.83
CA PHE A 68 -4.99 -11.84 2.74
C PHE A 68 -5.80 -13.14 2.77
N GLU A 69 -5.80 -13.79 3.93
CA GLU A 69 -6.61 -14.98 4.20
C GLU A 69 -7.89 -14.61 4.98
N PRO A 70 -9.07 -14.68 4.35
CA PRO A 70 -10.33 -14.38 5.03
C PRO A 70 -10.67 -15.47 6.06
N THR A 71 -10.99 -15.06 7.28
CA THR A 71 -11.48 -15.95 8.34
C THR A 71 -12.98 -16.20 8.24
N GLN A 72 -13.72 -15.35 7.53
CA GLN A 72 -15.15 -15.52 7.26
C GLN A 72 -15.52 -14.91 5.90
N ARG A 73 -16.45 -15.58 5.20
CA ARG A 73 -17.05 -15.10 3.94
C ARG A 73 -18.56 -15.28 3.97
N THR A 74 -19.30 -14.22 3.62
CA THR A 74 -20.74 -14.22 3.41
C THR A 74 -21.04 -13.53 2.09
N GLY A 75 -21.22 -14.31 1.02
CA GLY A 75 -21.32 -13.76 -0.34
C GLY A 75 -20.09 -12.91 -0.69
N ALA A 76 -20.33 -11.66 -1.12
CA ALA A 76 -19.28 -10.70 -1.46
C ALA A 76 -18.63 -10.01 -0.24
N GLN A 77 -19.12 -10.26 0.97
CA GLN A 77 -18.63 -9.66 2.21
C GLN A 77 -17.66 -10.61 2.91
N TRP A 78 -16.40 -10.21 3.06
CA TRP A 78 -15.31 -10.99 3.65
C TRP A 78 -14.76 -10.30 4.90
N TYR A 79 -14.24 -11.10 5.84
CA TYR A 79 -13.62 -10.61 7.07
C TYR A 79 -12.30 -11.32 7.35
N GLY A 80 -11.37 -10.64 8.04
CA GLY A 80 -10.10 -11.22 8.45
C GLY A 80 -9.21 -10.28 9.27
N ALA A 81 -7.95 -10.67 9.40
CA ALA A 81 -6.91 -9.84 9.98
C ALA A 81 -6.57 -8.68 9.03
N CYS A 82 -6.26 -7.51 9.58
CA CYS A 82 -5.92 -6.36 8.75
C CYS A 82 -4.46 -6.46 8.27
N PRO A 83 -4.19 -6.39 6.94
CA PRO A 83 -2.83 -6.44 6.43
C PRO A 83 -2.03 -5.17 6.76
N LEU A 84 -2.70 -4.08 7.17
CA LEU A 84 -2.07 -2.78 7.42
C LEU A 84 -1.52 -2.60 8.84
N HIS A 85 -1.87 -3.48 9.78
CA HIS A 85 -1.30 -3.43 11.13
C HIS A 85 -1.14 -4.83 11.71
N GLY A 86 0.11 -5.18 12.06
CA GLY A 86 0.54 -6.52 12.44
C GLY A 86 0.12 -7.01 13.82
N THR A 87 -1.07 -6.67 14.30
CA THR A 87 -1.57 -7.17 15.60
C THR A 87 -2.98 -7.72 15.46
N SER A 88 -3.08 -8.96 15.05
CA SER A 88 -4.28 -9.76 15.30
C SER A 88 -3.87 -11.20 15.52
N SER A 89 -4.13 -11.69 16.73
CA SER A 89 -4.35 -13.12 16.92
C SER A 89 -5.32 -13.58 15.83
N GLY A 90 -5.05 -14.73 15.19
CA GLY A 90 -5.63 -15.18 13.90
C GLY A 90 -7.16 -15.35 13.84
N ARG A 91 -7.90 -14.81 14.81
CA ARG A 91 -9.36 -14.83 14.91
C ARG A 91 -10.00 -13.43 14.90
N ALA A 92 -9.20 -12.36 14.82
CA ALA A 92 -9.73 -11.01 14.87
C ALA A 92 -10.36 -10.58 13.53
N ARG A 93 -11.64 -10.18 13.58
CA ARG A 93 -12.47 -9.79 12.42
C ARG A 93 -12.54 -8.27 12.23
N HIS A 94 -11.41 -7.58 12.42
CA HIS A 94 -11.39 -6.11 12.35
C HIS A 94 -11.37 -5.59 10.92
N PHE A 95 -10.85 -6.38 9.97
CA PHE A 95 -10.80 -6.01 8.56
C PHE A 95 -12.02 -6.58 7.84
N SER A 96 -12.78 -5.70 7.20
CA SER A 96 -13.99 -5.97 6.46
C SER A 96 -13.77 -5.57 5.00
N VAL A 97 -14.08 -6.45 4.06
CA VAL A 97 -13.96 -6.19 2.63
C VAL A 97 -15.23 -6.59 1.91
N HIS A 98 -15.75 -5.71 1.08
CA HIS A 98 -16.83 -6.03 0.16
C HIS A 98 -16.29 -6.07 -1.27
N ILE A 99 -16.00 -7.27 -1.77
CA ILE A 99 -15.25 -7.46 -3.04
C ILE A 99 -16.00 -6.88 -4.24
N ALA A 100 -17.32 -7.09 -4.32
CA ALA A 100 -18.13 -6.59 -5.44
C ALA A 100 -18.26 -5.06 -5.47
N LYS A 101 -18.26 -4.40 -4.29
CA LYS A 101 -18.26 -2.93 -4.17
C LYS A 101 -16.84 -2.36 -4.20
N ARG A 102 -15.82 -3.22 -4.16
CA ARG A 102 -14.39 -2.87 -4.11
C ARG A 102 -14.07 -1.89 -2.99
N ARG A 103 -14.62 -2.14 -1.79
CA ARG A 103 -14.38 -1.31 -0.60
C ARG A 103 -13.86 -2.15 0.55
N TYR A 104 -12.97 -1.58 1.34
CA TYR A 104 -12.52 -2.14 2.61
C TYR A 104 -12.68 -1.13 3.75
N CYS A 105 -12.76 -1.64 4.97
CA CYS A 105 -12.69 -0.87 6.19
C CYS A 105 -12.04 -1.73 7.29
N CYS A 106 -11.13 -1.14 8.04
CA CYS A 106 -10.61 -1.71 9.27
C CYS A 106 -11.16 -0.96 10.48
N HIS A 107 -11.95 -1.66 11.30
CA HIS A 107 -12.55 -1.10 12.51
C HIS A 107 -11.56 -0.90 13.67
N LYS A 108 -10.29 -1.30 13.52
CA LYS A 108 -9.25 -1.15 14.55
C LYS A 108 -8.30 0.00 14.27
N CYS A 109 -7.69 0.05 13.08
CA CYS A 109 -6.80 1.17 12.71
C CYS A 109 -7.52 2.32 11.98
N GLY A 110 -8.80 2.17 11.65
CA GLY A 110 -9.59 3.19 10.95
C GLY A 110 -9.32 3.29 9.44
N SER A 111 -8.35 2.54 8.91
CA SER A 111 -8.04 2.58 7.49
C SER A 111 -9.19 2.02 6.65
N GLN A 112 -9.57 2.73 5.60
CA GLN A 112 -10.69 2.40 4.73
C GLN A 112 -10.47 2.99 3.35
N GLY A 113 -11.05 2.38 2.33
CA GLY A 113 -10.83 2.83 0.96
C GLY A 113 -11.29 1.84 -0.10
N ASN A 114 -10.86 2.09 -1.32
CA ASN A 114 -10.95 1.17 -2.45
C ASN A 114 -9.69 0.27 -2.54
N GLN A 115 -9.64 -0.58 -3.56
CA GLN A 115 -8.54 -1.53 -3.77
C GLN A 115 -7.18 -0.86 -4.05
N LEU A 116 -7.17 0.29 -4.74
CA LEU A 116 -5.93 1.04 -5.01
C LEU A 116 -5.42 1.75 -3.75
N GLU A 117 -6.35 2.33 -2.97
CA GLU A 117 -6.04 2.92 -1.67
C GLU A 117 -5.53 1.88 -0.67
N LEU A 118 -6.05 0.64 -0.73
CA LEU A 118 -5.55 -0.46 0.10
C LEU A 118 -4.09 -0.77 -0.23
N TRP A 119 -3.77 -0.92 -1.52
CA TRP A 119 -2.40 -1.19 -1.96
C TRP A 119 -1.44 -0.09 -1.53
N ALA A 120 -1.79 1.18 -1.80
CA ALA A 120 -0.97 2.32 -1.41
C ALA A 120 -0.76 2.41 0.11
N ALA A 121 -1.79 2.09 0.91
CA ALA A 121 -1.69 2.05 2.36
C ALA A 121 -0.78 0.91 2.84
N PHE A 122 -0.80 -0.24 2.16
CA PHE A 122 0.04 -1.40 2.50
C PHE A 122 1.50 -1.17 2.18
N THR A 123 1.81 -0.65 0.99
CA THR A 123 3.18 -0.33 0.56
C THR A 123 3.71 0.95 1.20
N GLN A 124 2.85 1.72 1.88
CA GLN A 124 3.17 3.03 2.47
C GLN A 124 3.75 4.03 1.46
N THR A 125 3.31 3.92 0.20
CA THR A 125 3.76 4.78 -0.90
C THR A 125 2.65 5.73 -1.34
N LEU A 126 3.04 6.88 -1.89
CA LEU A 126 2.08 7.79 -2.54
C LEU A 126 1.34 7.08 -3.68
N MET A 127 0.13 7.55 -3.97
CA MET A 127 -0.79 6.90 -4.91
C MET A 127 -0.19 6.65 -6.31
N HIS A 128 0.56 7.60 -6.86
CA HIS A 128 1.15 7.46 -8.20
C HIS A 128 2.19 6.33 -8.29
N PRO A 129 3.30 6.33 -7.50
CA PRO A 129 4.24 5.22 -7.52
C PRO A 129 3.60 3.89 -7.07
N ALA A 130 2.64 3.92 -6.14
CA ALA A 130 1.91 2.72 -5.72
C ALA A 130 1.22 2.01 -6.91
N MET A 131 0.62 2.78 -7.83
CA MET A 131 -0.08 2.20 -8.98
C MET A 131 0.86 1.63 -10.03
N ILE A 132 2.05 2.21 -10.19
CA ILE A 132 3.09 1.63 -11.06
C ILE A 132 3.51 0.27 -10.50
N GLU A 133 3.83 0.23 -9.21
CA GLU A 133 4.19 -1.01 -8.51
C GLU A 133 3.07 -2.06 -8.59
N LEU A 134 1.81 -1.65 -8.40
CA LEU A 134 0.67 -2.55 -8.50
C LEU A 134 0.51 -3.14 -9.91
N CYS A 135 0.68 -2.32 -10.96
CA CYS A 135 0.62 -2.81 -12.34
C CYS A 135 1.73 -3.84 -12.61
N HIS A 136 2.96 -3.55 -12.17
CA HIS A 136 4.08 -4.48 -12.31
C HIS A 136 3.85 -5.79 -11.54
N ALA A 137 3.38 -5.71 -10.28
CA ALA A 137 3.06 -6.88 -9.47
C ALA A 137 1.99 -7.77 -10.11
N LEU A 138 1.05 -7.17 -10.86
CA LEU A 138 0.01 -7.88 -11.62
C LEU A 138 0.43 -8.27 -13.05
N GLY A 139 1.66 -7.96 -13.48
CA GLY A 139 2.13 -8.22 -14.84
C GLY A 139 1.38 -7.43 -15.92
N ARG A 140 0.95 -6.19 -15.60
CA ARG A 140 0.15 -5.32 -16.48
C ARG A 140 0.92 -4.08 -16.90
N GLU A 141 0.58 -3.55 -18.06
CA GLU A 141 1.03 -2.24 -18.49
C GLU A 141 0.35 -1.12 -17.68
N VAL A 142 1.11 -0.06 -17.37
CA VAL A 142 0.59 1.12 -16.70
C VAL A 142 -0.25 1.95 -17.70
N PRO A 143 -1.52 2.26 -17.40
CA PRO A 143 -2.37 3.03 -18.31
C PRO A 143 -2.08 4.53 -18.19
N TRP A 144 -1.06 4.98 -18.93
CA TRP A 144 -0.70 6.40 -19.00
C TRP A 144 -1.76 7.23 -19.72
N ILE A 145 -2.08 8.40 -19.16
CA ILE A 145 -2.94 9.41 -19.81
C ILE A 145 -2.14 10.02 -20.96
N ARG A 146 -2.52 9.70 -22.20
CA ARG A 146 -1.99 10.37 -23.38
C ARG A 146 -2.71 11.73 -23.50
N ARG A 147 -2.00 12.81 -23.21
CA ARG A 147 -2.46 14.16 -23.56
C ARG A 147 -2.30 14.32 -25.07
N TRP A 148 -3.38 14.70 -25.75
CA TRP A 148 -3.39 15.08 -27.16
C TRP A 148 -3.34 16.60 -27.26
#